data_AF-A0A9Q3KIB1-F1
#
_entry.id   AF-A0A9Q3KIB1-F1
#
_cell.length_a   1.000
_cell.length_b   1.000
_cell.length_c   1.000
_cell.angle_alpha   90.00
_cell.angle_beta   90.00
_cell.angle_gamma   90.00
#
_symmetry.space_group_name_H-M   'P 1'
#
loop_
_entity.id
_entity.type
_entity.pdbx_description
1 polymer ?
#
loop_
_entity_poly.entity_id
_entity_poly.type
_entity_poly.pdbx_seq_one_letter_code
_entity_poly.pdbx_strand_id
1 'polypeptide(L)'
;MAKRVQHLIYNLIQSPHCSTLDTRTRRYHPTRSPARKEETRPWAPDLDNPSDTLYNEACRISAIKTFRQLSAGGAYEYTNINWNFLNDIQFLEATYNHIVYWSLAQQYKKELKQSGKYKKDKERSAILQARLRLKKACYAFGVAQGFPNHYLKLLLNIDAYSNDECDPKGKRYIIRRIECQSEQENSFMHRVDEEMEKVDQDNGMKSQRRKQYVPAVPAKSICTQVPKGLPIDFYDPTWFNSRPPGQKTVISDYLNVAFLPDSLASIWGIQHTDEKLSDRKFTGKYWDKVIGPYDISHKIPNEYSDESEGELSDGLDVVSNQEQSEDEEYEEGEINPGLEQDTKMAHAQDLNCYTVPHQNDWAGW
;
A
#
# COMPACT_ATOMS: atom_id res chain seq x y z
N MET A 1 -19.25 -5.35 -8.76
CA MET A 1 -19.85 -5.39 -10.11
C MET A 1 -19.14 -4.43 -11.07
N ALA A 2 -19.09 -3.12 -10.78
CA ALA A 2 -18.29 -2.15 -11.54
C ALA A 2 -16.82 -2.59 -11.75
N LYS A 3 -16.14 -3.08 -10.70
CA LYS A 3 -14.75 -3.59 -10.77
C LYS A 3 -14.52 -4.74 -11.76
N ARG A 4 -15.53 -5.58 -11.98
CA ARG A 4 -15.44 -6.72 -12.91
C ARG A 4 -15.68 -6.29 -14.35
N VAL A 5 -16.62 -5.35 -14.56
CA VAL A 5 -16.80 -4.68 -15.86
C VAL A 5 -15.57 -3.84 -16.22
N GLN A 6 -14.92 -3.21 -15.24
CA GLN A 6 -13.62 -2.54 -15.39
C GLN A 6 -12.51 -3.49 -15.84
N HIS A 7 -12.39 -4.66 -15.19
CA HIS A 7 -11.44 -5.70 -15.58
C HIS A 7 -11.74 -6.29 -16.97
N LEU A 8 -13.02 -6.44 -17.33
CA LEU A 8 -13.48 -6.91 -18.64
C LEU A 8 -13.14 -5.95 -19.77
N ILE A 9 -13.44 -4.66 -19.60
CA ILE A 9 -13.08 -3.63 -20.60
C ILE A 9 -11.55 -3.50 -20.69
N TYR A 10 -10.82 -3.55 -19.56
CA TYR A 10 -9.36 -3.55 -19.55
C TYR A 10 -8.76 -4.76 -20.30
N ASN A 11 -9.30 -5.97 -20.10
CA ASN A 11 -8.85 -7.17 -20.81
C ASN A 11 -9.26 -7.17 -22.30
N LEU A 12 -10.39 -6.55 -22.65
CA LEU A 12 -10.79 -6.28 -24.03
C LEU A 12 -9.79 -5.36 -24.75
N ILE A 13 -9.28 -4.37 -24.03
CA ILE A 13 -8.31 -3.38 -24.52
C ILE A 13 -6.91 -4.00 -24.68
N GLN A 14 -6.52 -4.96 -23.81
CA GLN A 14 -5.20 -5.60 -23.86
C GLN A 14 -5.13 -6.88 -24.71
N SER A 15 -6.26 -7.40 -25.21
CA SER A 15 -6.31 -8.58 -26.08
C SER A 15 -5.45 -8.40 -27.34
N PRO A 16 -4.68 -9.41 -27.79
CA PRO A 16 -3.78 -9.32 -28.95
C PRO A 16 -4.50 -9.03 -30.29
N HIS A 17 -5.83 -9.12 -30.32
CA HIS A 17 -6.63 -8.65 -31.46
C HIS A 17 -6.80 -7.12 -31.51
N CYS A 18 -6.35 -6.39 -30.48
CA CYS A 18 -6.46 -4.93 -30.36
C CYS A 18 -5.12 -4.22 -30.10
N SER A 19 -4.05 -4.94 -29.74
CA SER A 19 -2.78 -4.34 -29.31
C SER A 19 -1.65 -4.55 -30.33
N THR A 20 -1.48 -3.56 -31.21
CA THR A 20 -0.16 -3.19 -31.72
C THR A 20 0.03 -1.69 -31.53
N LEU A 21 0.50 -1.31 -30.34
CA LEU A 21 1.14 -0.01 -30.12
C LEU A 21 2.57 -0.12 -30.68
N ASP A 22 2.72 0.08 -31.99
CA ASP A 22 4.03 0.38 -32.59
C ASP A 22 4.21 1.91 -32.61
N THR A 23 5.16 2.38 -31.81
CA THR A 23 5.56 3.78 -31.69
C THR A 23 6.40 4.19 -32.89
N ARG A 24 5.75 4.39 -34.05
CA ARG A 24 6.39 5.10 -35.19
C ARG A 24 5.43 6.07 -35.85
N THR A 25 5.60 7.34 -35.51
CA THR A 25 5.25 8.50 -36.34
C THR A 25 5.70 8.27 -37.79
N ARG A 26 4.75 8.02 -38.70
CA ARG A 26 4.98 8.14 -40.14
C ARG A 26 4.01 9.15 -40.74
N ARG A 27 4.63 10.17 -41.34
CA ARG A 27 4.01 11.29 -42.05
C ARG A 27 3.21 10.80 -43.26
N TYR A 28 2.13 11.52 -43.53
CA TYR A 28 1.30 11.42 -44.72
C TYR A 28 2.09 11.64 -46.02
N HIS A 29 1.89 10.76 -46.99
CA HIS A 29 1.91 11.09 -48.42
C HIS A 29 0.80 10.29 -49.14
N PRO A 30 -0.06 10.91 -49.95
CA PRO A 30 -1.18 10.21 -50.59
C PRO A 30 -0.89 9.93 -52.07
N THR A 31 -0.84 8.66 -52.49
CA THR A 31 -1.14 8.28 -53.89
C THR A 31 -1.70 6.86 -54.00
N ARG A 32 -2.95 6.79 -54.50
CA ARG A 32 -3.59 5.79 -55.40
C ARG A 32 -3.69 4.30 -54.98
N SER A 33 -4.91 3.85 -54.65
CA SER A 33 -5.86 3.10 -55.52
C SER A 33 -6.80 2.16 -54.72
N PRO A 34 -8.01 1.82 -55.25
CA PRO A 34 -9.16 1.43 -54.45
C PRO A 34 -9.37 -0.08 -54.39
N ALA A 35 -8.99 -0.69 -53.27
CA ALA A 35 -9.56 -1.93 -52.78
C ALA A 35 -9.48 -1.86 -51.26
N ARG A 36 -10.57 -1.39 -50.64
CA ARG A 36 -10.63 -1.11 -49.20
C ARG A 36 -10.64 -2.44 -48.45
N LYS A 37 -9.45 -3.02 -48.23
CA LYS A 37 -9.20 -3.76 -47.00
C LYS A 37 -9.50 -2.75 -45.89
N GLU A 38 -10.61 -2.92 -45.19
CA GLU A 38 -10.82 -2.22 -43.94
C GLU A 38 -9.72 -2.70 -43.00
N GLU A 39 -8.60 -1.98 -42.99
CA GLU A 39 -7.68 -1.99 -41.87
C GLU A 39 -8.50 -1.53 -40.67
N THR A 40 -9.03 -2.48 -39.91
CA THR A 40 -9.63 -2.25 -38.61
C THR A 40 -8.58 -1.54 -37.78
N ARG A 41 -8.69 -0.22 -37.66
CA ARG A 41 -7.79 0.56 -36.83
C ARG A 41 -7.84 -0.03 -35.42
N PRO A 42 -6.70 -0.20 -34.75
CA PRO A 42 -6.69 -0.65 -33.38
C PRO A 42 -7.50 0.35 -32.54
N TRP A 43 -8.24 -0.17 -31.55
CA TRP A 43 -8.93 0.68 -30.61
C TRP A 43 -7.88 1.50 -29.84
N ALA A 44 -7.93 2.82 -29.97
CA ALA A 44 -6.94 3.73 -29.42
C ALA A 44 -7.61 5.09 -29.14
N PRO A 45 -8.48 5.20 -28.12
CA PRO A 45 -9.12 6.46 -27.80
C PRO A 45 -8.08 7.53 -27.53
N ASP A 46 -8.36 8.74 -27.98
CA ASP A 46 -7.49 9.88 -27.77
C ASP A 46 -7.73 10.45 -26.37
N LEU A 47 -6.74 10.28 -25.49
CA LEU A 47 -6.81 10.70 -24.08
C LEU A 47 -6.40 12.17 -23.87
N ASP A 48 -5.91 12.84 -24.91
CA ASP A 48 -5.61 14.28 -24.89
C ASP A 48 -6.86 15.12 -25.20
N ASN A 49 -7.84 14.50 -25.86
CA ASN A 49 -9.09 15.14 -26.26
C ASN A 49 -10.28 14.74 -25.36
N PRO A 50 -11.32 15.59 -25.29
CA PRO A 50 -12.59 15.27 -24.61
C PRO A 50 -13.24 13.96 -25.10
N SER A 51 -14.04 13.36 -24.22
CA SER A 51 -14.70 12.07 -24.46
C SER A 51 -15.82 12.11 -25.51
N ASP A 52 -16.31 13.31 -25.84
CA ASP A 52 -17.39 13.60 -26.78
C ASP A 52 -16.91 13.99 -28.18
N THR A 53 -15.59 13.92 -28.46
CA THR A 53 -15.11 14.05 -29.84
C THR A 53 -15.58 12.89 -30.69
N LEU A 54 -15.90 13.15 -31.97
CA LEU A 54 -16.44 12.15 -32.90
C LEU A 54 -15.62 10.85 -32.94
N TYR A 55 -14.29 10.97 -32.89
CA TYR A 55 -13.38 9.82 -32.87
C TYR A 55 -13.53 9.01 -31.57
N ASN A 56 -13.53 9.69 -30.43
CA ASN A 56 -13.66 9.09 -29.10
C ASN A 56 -15.04 8.46 -28.87
N GLU A 57 -16.09 9.06 -29.41
CA GLU A 57 -17.43 8.47 -29.44
C GLU A 57 -17.47 7.21 -30.30
N ALA A 58 -16.84 7.21 -31.47
CA ALA A 58 -16.73 6.02 -32.31
C ALA A 58 -15.98 4.88 -31.58
N CYS A 59 -14.90 5.19 -30.84
CA CYS A 59 -14.19 4.24 -29.99
C CYS A 59 -15.06 3.69 -28.85
N ARG A 60 -15.87 4.53 -28.20
CA ARG A 60 -16.82 4.13 -27.15
C ARG A 60 -17.89 3.19 -27.70
N ILE A 61 -18.57 3.61 -28.77
CA ILE A 61 -19.64 2.84 -29.41
C ILE A 61 -19.09 1.48 -29.87
N SER A 62 -17.91 1.46 -30.48
CA SER A 62 -17.26 0.22 -30.94
C SER A 62 -16.98 -0.72 -29.76
N ALA A 63 -16.37 -0.22 -28.68
CA ALA A 63 -16.08 -1.02 -27.49
C ALA A 63 -17.33 -1.58 -26.83
N ILE A 64 -18.37 -0.76 -26.65
CA ILE A 64 -19.65 -1.19 -26.04
C ILE A 64 -20.34 -2.24 -26.91
N LYS A 65 -20.38 -2.03 -28.24
CA LYS A 65 -20.99 -2.98 -29.18
C LYS A 65 -20.26 -4.32 -29.14
N THR A 66 -18.92 -4.31 -29.20
CA THR A 66 -18.10 -5.52 -29.14
C THR A 66 -18.26 -6.22 -27.79
N PHE A 67 -18.24 -5.50 -26.67
CA PHE A 67 -18.45 -6.06 -25.34
C PHE A 67 -19.81 -6.78 -25.25
N ARG A 68 -20.88 -6.16 -25.75
CA ARG A 68 -22.22 -6.76 -25.75
C ARG A 68 -22.28 -8.02 -26.62
N GLN A 69 -21.70 -7.98 -27.82
CA GLN A 69 -21.66 -9.14 -28.72
C GLN A 69 -20.87 -10.31 -28.12
N LEU A 70 -19.69 -10.05 -27.56
CA LEU A 70 -18.86 -11.09 -26.92
C LEU A 70 -19.53 -11.66 -25.67
N SER A 71 -20.17 -10.80 -24.86
CA SER A 71 -20.93 -11.24 -23.69
C SER A 71 -22.09 -12.15 -24.09
N ALA A 72 -22.89 -11.76 -25.10
CA ALA A 72 -23.98 -12.58 -25.61
C ALA A 72 -23.52 -13.91 -26.23
N GLY A 73 -22.29 -13.94 -26.77
CA GLY A 73 -21.64 -15.15 -27.26
C GLY A 73 -20.99 -16.02 -26.17
N GLY A 74 -21.19 -15.71 -24.89
CA GLY A 74 -20.67 -16.49 -23.76
C GLY A 74 -19.20 -16.26 -23.44
N ALA A 75 -18.51 -15.33 -24.12
CA ALA A 75 -17.06 -15.11 -23.96
C ALA A 75 -16.64 -14.69 -22.54
N TYR A 76 -17.61 -14.29 -21.70
CA TYR A 76 -17.37 -13.80 -20.35
C TYR A 76 -18.19 -14.51 -19.27
N GLU A 77 -18.75 -15.70 -19.56
CA GLU A 77 -19.50 -16.48 -18.56
C GLU A 77 -18.70 -16.75 -17.28
N TYR A 78 -17.40 -16.99 -17.41
CA TYR A 78 -16.48 -17.21 -16.29
C TYR A 78 -16.30 -15.98 -15.38
N THR A 79 -16.68 -14.77 -15.83
CA THR A 79 -16.48 -13.52 -15.08
C THR A 79 -17.67 -13.12 -14.21
N ASN A 80 -18.74 -13.92 -14.20
CA ASN A 80 -19.97 -13.68 -13.42
C ASN A 80 -20.51 -12.25 -13.63
N ILE A 81 -20.69 -11.88 -14.90
CA ILE A 81 -21.33 -10.61 -15.30
C ILE A 81 -22.77 -10.63 -14.83
N ASN A 82 -23.24 -9.49 -14.31
CA ASN A 82 -24.67 -9.31 -14.14
C ASN A 82 -25.32 -8.95 -15.47
N TRP A 83 -25.98 -9.95 -16.06
CA TRP A 83 -26.64 -9.87 -17.36
C TRP A 83 -27.74 -8.81 -17.43
N ASN A 84 -28.30 -8.39 -16.29
CA ASN A 84 -29.36 -7.37 -16.25
C ASN A 84 -28.90 -6.01 -16.81
N PHE A 85 -27.60 -5.71 -16.71
CA PHE A 85 -27.04 -4.44 -17.18
C PHE A 85 -26.47 -4.51 -18.60
N LEU A 86 -26.48 -5.67 -19.26
CA LEU A 86 -25.86 -5.83 -20.58
C LEU A 86 -26.54 -5.00 -21.68
N ASN A 87 -27.82 -4.71 -21.49
CA ASN A 87 -28.62 -3.90 -22.42
C ASN A 87 -28.84 -2.46 -21.94
N ASP A 88 -28.33 -2.12 -20.75
CA ASP A 88 -28.36 -0.75 -20.24
C ASP A 88 -27.21 0.06 -20.86
N ILE A 89 -27.48 0.69 -22.01
CA ILE A 89 -26.47 1.43 -22.77
C ILE A 89 -25.94 2.62 -21.97
N GLN A 90 -26.79 3.33 -21.25
CA GLN A 90 -26.39 4.49 -20.45
C GLN A 90 -25.40 4.08 -19.37
N PHE A 91 -25.68 2.98 -18.67
CA PHE A 91 -24.76 2.41 -17.69
C PHE A 91 -23.43 1.99 -18.32
N LEU A 92 -23.45 1.35 -19.49
CA LEU A 92 -22.24 0.94 -20.20
C LEU A 92 -21.41 2.14 -20.69
N GLU A 93 -22.05 3.20 -21.15
CA GLU A 93 -21.39 4.46 -21.53
C GLU A 93 -20.73 5.15 -20.34
N ALA A 94 -21.46 5.29 -19.23
CA ALA A 94 -20.91 5.84 -17.99
C ALA A 94 -19.72 5.01 -17.48
N THR A 95 -19.84 3.68 -17.52
CA THR A 95 -18.78 2.77 -17.11
C THR A 95 -17.56 2.89 -18.01
N TYR A 96 -17.75 2.93 -19.34
CA TYR A 96 -16.67 3.14 -20.30
C TYR A 96 -15.96 4.47 -20.04
N ASN A 97 -16.71 5.56 -19.89
CA ASN A 97 -16.14 6.89 -19.68
C ASN A 97 -15.30 6.95 -18.40
N HIS A 98 -15.79 6.37 -17.30
CA HIS A 98 -15.03 6.26 -16.06
C HIS A 98 -13.74 5.44 -16.22
N ILE A 99 -13.77 4.34 -16.98
CA ILE A 99 -12.57 3.51 -17.17
C ILE A 99 -11.53 4.22 -18.02
N VAL A 100 -11.97 4.75 -19.17
CA VAL A 100 -11.07 5.26 -20.20
C VAL A 100 -10.64 6.69 -19.90
N TYR A 101 -11.60 7.59 -19.71
CA TYR A 101 -11.31 9.03 -19.59
C TYR A 101 -11.05 9.49 -18.15
N TRP A 102 -11.33 8.66 -17.15
CA TRP A 102 -10.89 8.91 -15.78
C TRP A 102 -9.70 8.02 -15.42
N SER A 103 -9.88 6.69 -15.32
CA SER A 103 -8.81 5.80 -14.84
C SER A 103 -7.61 5.71 -15.79
N LEU A 104 -7.81 5.39 -17.08
CA LEU A 104 -6.69 5.27 -18.03
C LEU A 104 -6.06 6.62 -18.37
N ALA A 105 -6.86 7.68 -18.48
CA ALA A 105 -6.34 9.04 -18.69
C ALA A 105 -5.42 9.48 -17.53
N GLN A 106 -5.76 9.19 -16.28
CA GLN A 106 -4.89 9.48 -15.12
C GLN A 106 -3.57 8.68 -15.19
N GLN A 107 -3.63 7.42 -15.61
CA GLN A 107 -2.43 6.60 -15.83
C GLN A 107 -1.55 7.19 -16.93
N TYR A 108 -2.16 7.53 -18.06
CA TYR A 108 -1.49 8.14 -19.21
C TYR A 108 -0.80 9.46 -18.83
N LYS A 109 -1.50 10.36 -18.14
CA LYS A 109 -0.95 11.63 -17.65
C LYS A 109 0.26 11.42 -16.73
N LYS A 110 0.22 10.41 -15.85
CA LYS A 110 1.37 10.08 -14.98
C LYS A 110 2.57 9.57 -15.78
N GLU A 111 2.33 8.68 -16.75
CA GLU A 111 3.37 8.12 -17.61
C GLU A 111 3.98 9.15 -18.57
N LEU A 112 3.19 10.12 -19.04
CA LEU A 112 3.69 11.27 -19.81
C LEU A 112 4.66 12.12 -18.99
N LYS A 113 4.35 12.40 -17.72
CA LYS A 113 5.21 13.20 -16.83
C LYS A 113 6.50 12.46 -16.49
N GLN A 114 6.39 11.17 -16.16
CA GLN A 114 7.54 10.34 -15.80
C GLN A 114 7.26 8.87 -16.13
N SER A 115 8.06 8.33 -17.04
CA SER A 115 7.95 6.92 -17.44
C SER A 115 8.15 5.98 -16.25
N GLY A 116 7.22 5.04 -16.10
CA GLY A 116 7.17 4.05 -15.02
C GLY A 116 6.63 4.59 -13.68
N LYS A 117 6.19 5.86 -13.60
CA LYS A 117 5.66 6.43 -12.34
C LYS A 117 4.41 5.72 -11.87
N TYR A 118 3.47 5.38 -12.77
CA TYR A 118 2.23 4.73 -12.36
C TYR A 118 2.49 3.35 -11.74
N LYS A 119 3.42 2.58 -12.34
CA LYS A 119 3.82 1.28 -11.80
C LYS A 119 4.43 1.42 -10.40
N LYS A 120 5.37 2.36 -10.22
CA LYS A 120 5.99 2.63 -8.91
C LYS A 120 4.97 3.06 -7.86
N ASP A 121 4.04 3.95 -8.22
CA ASP A 121 2.97 4.41 -7.33
C ASP A 121 2.08 3.23 -6.89
N LYS A 122 1.73 2.33 -7.82
CA LYS A 122 0.97 1.12 -7.51
C LYS A 122 1.71 0.18 -6.57
N GLU A 123 2.98 -0.07 -6.83
CA GLU A 123 3.83 -0.90 -5.96
C GLU A 123 3.92 -0.29 -4.55
N ARG A 124 4.14 1.02 -4.46
CA ARG A 124 4.16 1.76 -3.18
C ARG A 124 2.81 1.69 -2.46
N SER A 125 1.70 1.87 -3.17
CA SER A 125 0.36 1.77 -2.60
C SER A 125 0.06 0.36 -2.06
N ALA A 126 0.48 -0.69 -2.77
CA ALA A 126 0.32 -2.07 -2.31
C ALA A 126 1.09 -2.32 -1.00
N ILE A 127 2.30 -1.79 -0.88
CA ILE A 127 3.12 -1.84 0.34
C ILE A 127 2.40 -1.10 1.49
N LEU A 128 1.91 0.11 1.27
CA LEU A 128 1.19 0.89 2.29
C LEU A 128 -0.08 0.17 2.76
N GLN A 129 -0.83 -0.45 1.85
CA GLN A 129 -2.02 -1.23 2.20
C GLN A 129 -1.68 -2.47 3.02
N ALA A 130 -0.56 -3.14 2.73
CA ALA A 130 -0.07 -4.26 3.53
C ALA A 130 0.29 -3.81 4.95
N ARG A 131 1.02 -2.68 5.09
CA ARG A 131 1.32 -2.07 6.41
C ARG A 131 0.06 -1.75 7.20
N LEU A 132 -0.93 -1.13 6.55
CA LEU A 132 -2.20 -0.78 7.20
C LEU A 132 -2.94 -2.02 7.73
N ARG A 133 -2.92 -3.13 6.98
CA ARG A 133 -3.51 -4.40 7.44
C ARG A 133 -2.76 -4.98 8.64
N LEU A 134 -1.42 -5.00 8.59
CA LEU A 134 -0.60 -5.50 9.69
C LEU A 134 -0.80 -4.66 10.94
N LYS A 135 -0.75 -3.33 10.83
CA LYS A 135 -1.09 -2.38 11.89
C LYS A 135 -2.42 -2.72 12.55
N LYS A 136 -3.50 -2.81 11.74
CA LYS A 136 -4.84 -3.11 12.25
C LYS A 136 -4.88 -4.43 13.01
N ALA A 137 -4.24 -5.48 12.47
CA ALA A 137 -4.20 -6.79 13.10
C ALA A 137 -3.43 -6.75 14.44
N CYS A 138 -2.22 -6.21 14.44
CA CYS A 138 -1.38 -6.12 15.64
C CYS A 138 -2.02 -5.25 16.73
N TYR A 139 -2.60 -4.10 16.37
CA TYR A 139 -3.31 -3.25 17.31
C TYR A 139 -4.53 -3.97 17.92
N ALA A 140 -5.36 -4.60 17.09
CA ALA A 140 -6.52 -5.35 17.57
C ALA A 140 -6.13 -6.49 18.51
N PHE A 141 -5.03 -7.19 18.20
CA PHE A 141 -4.47 -8.21 19.07
C PHE A 141 -3.98 -7.62 20.40
N GLY A 142 -3.21 -6.52 20.37
CA GLY A 142 -2.73 -5.86 21.58
C GLY A 142 -3.88 -5.41 22.51
N VAL A 143 -4.95 -4.86 21.94
CA VAL A 143 -6.17 -4.51 22.69
C VAL A 143 -6.80 -5.76 23.31
N ALA A 144 -6.96 -6.84 22.54
CA ALA A 144 -7.55 -8.09 23.04
C ALA A 144 -6.71 -8.76 24.15
N GLN A 145 -5.39 -8.61 24.09
CA GLN A 145 -4.45 -9.14 25.10
C GLN A 145 -4.19 -8.17 26.26
N GLY A 146 -4.84 -7.01 26.28
CA GLY A 146 -4.68 -6.01 27.35
C GLY A 146 -3.25 -5.44 27.41
N PHE A 147 -2.66 -5.12 26.27
CA PHE A 147 -1.35 -4.46 26.21
C PHE A 147 -1.40 -3.06 26.84
N PRO A 148 -0.32 -2.62 27.48
CA PRO A 148 -0.19 -1.26 27.99
C PRO A 148 -0.33 -0.18 26.91
N ASN A 149 -0.78 1.01 27.30
CA ASN A 149 -1.03 2.12 26.39
C ASN A 149 0.20 2.56 25.58
N HIS A 150 1.40 2.57 26.17
CA HIS A 150 2.63 2.89 25.44
C HIS A 150 2.92 1.92 24.28
N TYR A 151 2.61 0.62 24.42
CA TYR A 151 2.68 -0.31 23.29
C TYR A 151 1.56 -0.08 22.27
N LEU A 152 0.33 0.19 22.72
CA LEU A 152 -0.78 0.46 21.80
C LEU A 152 -0.53 1.71 20.94
N LYS A 153 0.03 2.78 21.52
CA LYS A 153 0.45 4.00 20.80
C LYS A 153 1.47 3.68 19.70
N LEU A 154 2.46 2.85 20.02
CA LEU A 154 3.46 2.38 19.06
C LEU A 154 2.79 1.59 17.91
N LEU A 155 1.95 0.60 18.25
CA LEU A 155 1.23 -0.25 17.30
C LEU A 155 0.19 0.51 16.45
N LEU A 156 -0.19 1.73 16.85
CA LEU A 156 -1.10 2.57 16.08
C LEU A 156 -0.38 3.33 14.95
N ASN A 157 0.94 3.48 15.01
CA ASN A 157 1.68 4.26 14.03
C ASN A 157 2.01 3.43 12.78
N ILE A 158 1.48 3.81 11.61
CA ILE A 158 1.72 3.10 10.33
C ILE A 158 3.20 3.08 9.95
N ASP A 159 3.91 4.17 10.24
CA ASP A 159 5.29 4.34 9.82
C ASP A 159 6.24 3.50 10.67
N ALA A 160 5.82 3.15 11.90
CA ALA A 160 6.57 2.28 12.81
C ALA A 160 6.71 0.84 12.29
N TYR A 161 5.82 0.39 11.40
CA TYR A 161 5.88 -0.99 10.90
C TYR A 161 7.00 -1.13 9.85
N SER A 162 8.02 -1.91 10.20
CA SER A 162 9.01 -2.39 9.22
C SER A 162 8.33 -3.39 8.25
N ASN A 163 8.83 -3.46 7.01
CA ASN A 163 8.06 -4.07 5.93
C ASN A 163 8.30 -5.57 5.71
N ASP A 164 7.19 -6.21 5.32
CA ASP A 164 7.03 -7.43 4.53
C ASP A 164 7.23 -7.11 3.02
N GLU A 165 8.44 -6.72 2.58
CA GLU A 165 8.68 -6.44 1.16
C GLU A 165 8.97 -7.73 0.38
N CYS A 166 8.30 -7.91 -0.76
CA CYS A 166 8.56 -9.05 -1.61
C CYS A 166 9.97 -8.96 -2.21
N ASP A 167 10.78 -10.00 -2.03
CA ASP A 167 12.02 -10.16 -2.75
C ASP A 167 11.75 -10.45 -4.21
N PRO A 168 12.19 -9.58 -5.14
CA PRO A 168 12.00 -9.82 -6.56
C PRO A 168 12.68 -11.10 -7.06
N LYS A 169 13.71 -11.59 -6.37
CA LYS A 169 14.46 -12.78 -6.78
C LYS A 169 13.97 -14.06 -6.11
N GLY A 170 13.51 -13.97 -4.86
CA GLY A 170 13.29 -15.12 -3.99
C GLY A 170 11.86 -15.61 -3.85
N LYS A 171 10.85 -14.94 -4.42
CA LYS A 171 9.41 -15.18 -4.16
C LYS A 171 9.10 -15.31 -2.65
N ARG A 172 9.82 -14.56 -1.84
CA ARG A 172 9.78 -14.59 -0.38
C ARG A 172 9.67 -13.18 0.13
N TYR A 173 9.07 -13.00 1.29
CA TYR A 173 9.00 -11.70 1.93
C TYR A 173 10.19 -11.52 2.85
N ILE A 174 10.85 -10.36 2.75
CA ILE A 174 12.05 -10.02 3.49
C ILE A 174 11.72 -8.90 4.46
N ILE A 175 12.10 -9.09 5.73
CA ILE A 175 12.08 -8.02 6.73
C ILE A 175 13.17 -7.02 6.37
N ARG A 176 12.73 -5.84 5.94
CA ARG A 176 13.62 -4.72 5.62
C ARG A 176 13.55 -3.69 6.74
N ARG A 177 14.73 -3.29 7.21
CA ARG A 177 14.85 -2.33 8.30
C ARG A 177 14.68 -0.91 7.79
N ILE A 178 13.97 -0.10 8.58
CA ILE A 178 14.02 1.35 8.47
C ILE A 178 15.29 1.77 9.22
N GLU A 179 16.10 2.64 8.64
CA GLU A 179 17.41 3.01 9.20
C GLU A 179 17.35 3.62 10.60
N CYS A 180 16.19 4.15 10.99
CA CYS A 180 15.99 4.84 12.26
C CYS A 180 15.60 3.91 13.41
N GLN A 181 15.24 2.65 13.15
CA GLN A 181 14.71 1.74 14.16
C GLN A 181 15.79 1.19 15.10
N SER A 182 15.48 1.13 16.40
CA SER A 182 16.32 0.49 17.41
C SER A 182 16.20 -1.05 17.34
N GLU A 183 17.16 -1.74 17.94
CA GLU A 183 17.09 -3.20 18.07
C GLU A 183 15.99 -3.65 19.05
N GLN A 184 15.68 -2.83 20.07
CA GLN A 184 14.60 -3.10 20.99
C GLN A 184 13.25 -3.13 20.27
N GLU A 185 12.98 -2.15 19.42
CA GLU A 185 11.74 -2.10 18.65
C GLU A 185 11.61 -3.32 17.74
N ASN A 186 12.65 -3.64 16.97
CA ASN A 186 12.58 -4.76 16.05
C ASN A 186 12.32 -6.08 16.78
N SER A 187 12.95 -6.26 17.95
CA SER A 187 12.72 -7.42 18.81
C SER A 187 11.30 -7.47 19.37
N PHE A 188 10.74 -6.33 19.76
CA PHE A 188 9.36 -6.23 20.23
C PHE A 188 8.35 -6.57 19.13
N MET A 189 8.49 -5.99 17.93
CA MET A 189 7.59 -6.23 16.80
C MET A 189 7.60 -7.71 16.38
N HIS A 190 8.78 -8.35 16.33
CA HIS A 190 8.88 -9.79 16.08
C HIS A 190 8.14 -10.62 17.11
N ARG A 191 8.17 -10.23 18.39
CA ARG A 191 7.42 -10.96 19.41
C ARG A 191 5.92 -10.81 19.30
N VAL A 192 5.44 -9.63 18.94
CA VAL A 192 4.02 -9.46 18.65
C VAL A 192 3.60 -10.42 17.54
N ASP A 193 4.39 -10.52 16.46
CA ASP A 193 4.11 -11.44 15.37
C ASP A 193 4.16 -12.93 15.78
N GLU A 194 5.18 -13.33 16.54
CA GLU A 194 5.31 -14.70 17.07
C GLU A 194 4.14 -15.08 17.98
N GLU A 195 3.73 -14.19 18.88
CA GLU A 195 2.67 -14.48 19.83
C GLU A 195 1.30 -14.56 19.15
N MET A 196 1.06 -13.67 18.18
CA MET A 196 -0.12 -13.79 17.35
C MET A 196 -0.14 -15.09 16.54
N GLU A 197 1.01 -15.54 16.02
CA GLU A 197 1.09 -16.82 15.31
C GLU A 197 0.81 -18.01 16.24
N LYS A 198 1.31 -17.99 17.48
CA LYS A 198 0.99 -19.03 18.48
C LYS A 198 -0.50 -19.06 18.79
N VAL A 199 -1.13 -17.90 19.00
CA VAL A 199 -2.58 -17.82 19.24
C VAL A 199 -3.38 -18.35 18.05
N ASP A 200 -2.97 -18.06 16.82
CA ASP A 200 -3.58 -18.64 15.61
C ASP A 200 -3.45 -20.18 15.62
N GLN A 201 -2.28 -20.71 15.98
CA GLN A 201 -2.02 -22.16 16.07
C GLN A 201 -2.83 -22.84 17.17
N ASP A 202 -2.90 -22.26 18.36
CA ASP A 202 -3.63 -22.79 19.51
C ASP A 202 -5.14 -22.83 19.25
N ASN A 203 -5.66 -21.85 18.50
CA ASN A 203 -7.04 -21.82 18.03
C ASN A 203 -7.32 -22.79 16.86
N GLY A 204 -6.33 -23.59 16.44
CA GLY A 204 -6.45 -24.52 15.31
C GLY A 204 -6.64 -23.81 13.96
N MET A 205 -6.37 -22.50 13.89
CA MET A 205 -6.46 -21.73 12.67
C MET A 205 -5.17 -21.92 11.86
N LYS A 206 -5.31 -22.19 10.56
CA LYS A 206 -4.14 -22.11 9.67
C LYS A 206 -3.72 -20.65 9.57
N SER A 207 -2.55 -20.33 10.10
CA SER A 207 -1.95 -19.00 9.94
C SER A 207 -1.93 -18.62 8.46
N GLN A 208 -2.71 -17.59 8.11
CA GLN A 208 -2.69 -16.96 6.79
C GLN A 208 -1.59 -15.90 6.70
N ARG A 209 -0.77 -15.77 7.74
CA ARG A 209 0.34 -14.82 7.79
C ARG A 209 1.41 -15.23 6.79
N ARG A 210 2.00 -14.23 6.16
CA ARG A 210 3.12 -14.45 5.26
C ARG A 210 4.35 -14.83 6.09
N LYS A 211 5.04 -15.90 5.68
CA LYS A 211 6.31 -16.27 6.30
C LYS A 211 7.37 -15.27 5.89
N GLN A 212 7.87 -14.53 6.86
CA GLN A 212 8.91 -13.54 6.69
C GLN A 212 10.29 -14.15 6.88
N TYR A 213 11.27 -13.61 6.16
CA TYR A 213 12.67 -13.99 6.29
C TYR A 213 13.51 -12.78 6.73
N VAL A 214 14.28 -12.95 7.80
CA VAL A 214 15.30 -11.98 8.21
C VAL A 214 16.55 -12.22 7.36
N PRO A 215 16.97 -11.26 6.52
CA PRO A 215 18.18 -11.42 5.71
C PRO A 215 19.43 -11.33 6.59
N ALA A 216 20.45 -12.14 6.29
CA ALA A 216 21.72 -12.09 7.01
C ALA A 216 22.42 -10.72 6.90
N VAL A 217 22.20 -10.01 5.80
CA VAL A 217 22.62 -8.61 5.62
C VAL A 217 21.36 -7.75 5.67
N PRO A 218 21.26 -6.77 6.59
CA PRO A 218 20.10 -5.90 6.68
C PRO A 218 19.83 -5.20 5.35
N ALA A 219 18.66 -5.47 4.79
CA ALA A 219 18.19 -4.81 3.58
C ALA A 219 17.41 -3.54 3.96
N LYS A 220 17.71 -2.44 3.28
CA LYS A 220 17.00 -1.17 3.48
C LYS A 220 15.59 -1.26 2.92
N SER A 221 14.64 -0.67 3.64
CA SER A 221 13.25 -0.55 3.19
C SER A 221 13.13 0.46 2.03
N ILE A 222 12.16 0.24 1.14
CA ILE A 222 11.75 1.23 0.14
C ILE A 222 11.11 2.46 0.81
N CYS A 223 10.53 2.29 2.00
CA CYS A 223 9.98 3.42 2.74
C CYS A 223 11.10 4.18 3.44
N THR A 224 11.23 5.46 3.11
CA THR A 224 12.20 6.39 3.67
C THR A 224 11.59 7.35 4.70
N GLN A 225 10.28 7.28 4.91
CA GLN A 225 9.59 8.16 5.86
C GLN A 225 9.98 7.76 7.29
N VAL A 226 10.43 8.75 8.05
CA VAL A 226 10.79 8.60 9.46
C VAL A 226 9.50 8.65 10.28
N PRO A 227 9.23 7.64 11.13
CA PRO A 227 8.09 7.67 12.03
C PRO A 227 8.23 8.83 13.01
N LYS A 228 7.15 9.57 13.24
CA LYS A 228 7.12 10.72 14.15
C LYS A 228 6.28 10.44 15.39
N GLY A 229 6.59 11.12 16.49
CA GLY A 229 5.85 11.05 17.74
C GLY A 229 5.97 9.70 18.45
N LEU A 230 7.01 8.92 18.14
CA LEU A 230 7.25 7.64 18.83
C LEU A 230 8.17 7.84 20.03
N PRO A 231 8.07 6.97 21.05
CA PRO A 231 8.94 6.96 22.22
C PRO A 231 10.44 6.98 21.85
N ILE A 232 11.28 7.57 22.70
CA ILE A 232 12.69 7.80 22.37
C ILE A 232 13.46 6.50 22.05
N ASP A 233 13.11 5.42 22.72
CA ASP A 233 13.69 4.09 22.59
C ASP A 233 13.22 3.31 21.34
N PHE A 234 12.30 3.89 20.57
CA PHE A 234 12.05 3.45 19.19
C PHE A 234 13.24 3.70 18.28
N TYR A 235 13.97 4.80 18.50
CA TYR A 235 14.99 5.25 17.56
C TYR A 235 16.35 4.66 17.89
N ASP A 236 17.13 4.28 16.88
CA ASP A 236 18.53 3.94 17.10
C ASP A 236 19.30 5.16 17.66
N PRO A 237 20.06 5.03 18.77
CA PRO A 237 20.74 6.17 19.38
C PRO A 237 21.74 6.85 18.44
N THR A 238 22.47 6.08 17.62
CA THR A 238 23.46 6.64 16.69
C THR A 238 22.78 7.44 15.59
N TRP A 239 21.68 6.90 15.07
CA TRP A 239 20.84 7.57 14.09
C TRP A 239 20.21 8.84 14.67
N PHE A 240 19.64 8.78 15.88
CA PHE A 240 18.97 9.90 16.54
C PHE A 240 19.95 11.04 16.83
N ASN A 241 21.13 10.71 17.37
CA ASN A 241 22.14 11.69 17.74
C ASN A 241 22.71 12.43 16.53
N SER A 242 22.71 11.80 15.35
CA SER A 242 23.14 12.45 14.09
C SER A 242 22.19 13.56 13.60
N ARG A 243 20.99 13.67 14.18
CA ARG A 243 19.97 14.63 13.73
C ARG A 243 20.20 16.03 14.31
N PRO A 244 19.85 17.11 13.58
CA PRO A 244 19.84 18.46 14.14
C PRO A 244 18.85 18.59 15.32
N PRO A 245 19.14 19.42 16.33
CA PRO A 245 18.27 19.66 17.49
C PRO A 245 16.78 19.87 17.17
N GLY A 246 16.47 20.74 16.21
CA GLY A 246 15.07 21.00 15.83
C GLY A 246 14.35 19.78 15.24
N GLN A 247 15.07 18.88 14.58
CA GLN A 247 14.49 17.64 14.07
C GLN A 247 14.26 16.63 15.20
N LYS A 248 15.16 16.55 16.18
CA LYS A 248 15.01 15.64 17.33
C LYS A 248 13.67 15.89 18.06
N THR A 249 13.32 17.15 18.30
CA THR A 249 12.06 17.55 18.96
C THR A 249 10.81 17.21 18.16
N VAL A 250 10.87 17.28 16.83
CA VAL A 250 9.71 16.99 15.95
C VAL A 250 9.54 15.49 15.72
N ILE A 251 10.64 14.74 15.69
CA ILE A 251 10.63 13.32 15.35
C ILE A 251 10.21 12.48 16.55
N SER A 252 10.84 12.63 17.71
CA SER A 252 10.58 11.72 18.84
C SER A 252 9.74 12.35 19.93
N ASP A 253 8.93 11.51 20.56
CA ASP A 253 8.44 11.74 21.91
C ASP A 253 9.57 11.46 22.90
N TYR A 254 10.40 12.47 23.10
CA TYR A 254 11.53 12.42 24.02
C TYR A 254 11.13 12.53 25.50
N LEU A 255 9.84 12.42 25.83
CA LEU A 255 9.36 12.42 27.22
C LEU A 255 9.00 11.03 27.69
N ASN A 256 8.79 10.07 26.78
CA ASN A 256 8.31 8.74 27.10
C ASN A 256 9.30 7.66 26.64
N VAL A 257 9.28 6.54 27.38
CA VAL A 257 9.99 5.29 27.09
C VAL A 257 8.93 4.20 27.00
N ALA A 258 9.02 3.31 26.01
CA ALA A 258 8.03 2.26 25.82
C ALA A 258 8.54 0.86 26.15
N PHE A 259 9.76 0.51 25.78
CA PHE A 259 10.27 -0.85 25.88
C PHE A 259 10.90 -1.15 27.24
N LEU A 260 10.78 -2.41 27.65
CA LEU A 260 11.61 -2.96 28.71
C LEU A 260 13.08 -2.98 28.26
N PRO A 261 14.05 -2.74 29.17
CA PRO A 261 15.47 -2.78 28.83
C PRO A 261 15.91 -4.12 28.24
N ASP A 262 15.34 -5.21 28.77
CA ASP A 262 15.36 -6.50 28.10
C ASP A 262 14.05 -6.63 27.33
N SER A 263 14.12 -6.34 26.03
CA SER A 263 12.97 -6.52 25.16
C SER A 263 12.47 -7.96 25.32
N LEU A 264 13.37 -8.96 25.47
CA LEU A 264 13.25 -10.36 25.94
C LEU A 264 12.02 -10.71 26.78
N ALA A 265 11.82 -9.89 27.80
CA ALA A 265 10.87 -10.15 28.87
C ALA A 265 9.44 -9.65 28.56
N SER A 266 9.28 -8.86 27.49
CA SER A 266 7.98 -8.31 27.10
C SER A 266 7.02 -9.39 26.55
N ILE A 267 5.72 -9.27 26.82
CA ILE A 267 4.64 -10.08 26.19
C ILE A 267 4.67 -11.60 26.50
N TRP A 268 5.71 -12.15 27.16
CA TRP A 268 5.87 -13.61 27.26
C TRP A 268 5.10 -14.23 28.43
N GLY A 269 3.96 -14.88 28.15
CA GLY A 269 3.20 -15.76 29.04
C GLY A 269 2.55 -15.06 30.25
N ILE A 270 3.35 -14.45 31.12
CA ILE A 270 2.94 -13.60 32.23
C ILE A 270 3.49 -12.20 31.94
N GLN A 271 2.60 -11.22 31.77
CA GLN A 271 2.99 -9.81 31.63
C GLN A 271 3.99 -9.42 32.71
N HIS A 272 5.06 -8.73 32.31
CA HIS A 272 6.04 -8.26 33.25
C HIS A 272 5.36 -7.32 34.26
N THR A 273 5.74 -7.39 35.54
CA THR A 273 5.06 -6.60 36.59
C THR A 273 5.09 -5.10 36.29
N ASP A 274 6.17 -4.64 35.67
CA ASP A 274 6.34 -3.23 35.31
C ASP A 274 5.53 -2.80 34.09
N GLU A 275 5.11 -3.71 33.22
CA GLU A 275 4.22 -3.37 32.08
C GLU A 275 2.85 -2.90 32.58
N LYS A 276 2.44 -3.29 33.80
CA LYS A 276 1.20 -2.83 34.44
C LYS A 276 1.30 -1.42 35.03
N LEU A 277 2.48 -0.82 35.03
CA LEU A 277 2.66 0.56 35.48
C LEU A 277 2.04 1.53 34.48
N SER A 278 1.59 2.69 34.97
CA SER A 278 1.23 3.79 34.06
C SER A 278 2.46 4.27 33.29
N ASP A 279 2.27 4.80 32.08
CA ASP A 279 3.34 5.27 31.19
C ASP A 279 4.32 6.20 31.92
N ARG A 280 3.81 7.11 32.78
CA ARG A 280 4.64 8.00 33.61
C ARG A 280 5.52 7.26 34.60
N LYS A 281 4.99 6.25 35.29
CA LYS A 281 5.75 5.44 36.27
C LYS A 281 6.75 4.53 35.58
N PHE A 282 6.35 3.95 34.46
CA PHE A 282 7.22 3.13 33.61
C PHE A 282 8.41 3.94 33.12
N THR A 283 8.13 5.09 32.51
CA THR A 283 9.15 6.03 32.04
C THR A 283 10.07 6.43 33.17
N GLY A 284 9.55 6.90 34.31
CA GLY A 284 10.39 7.28 35.45
C GLY A 284 11.29 6.17 35.98
N LYS A 285 10.89 4.90 35.86
CA LYS A 285 11.69 3.74 36.29
C LYS A 285 12.85 3.41 35.33
N TYR A 286 12.62 3.54 34.03
CA TYR A 286 13.56 3.11 33.01
C TYR A 286 14.32 4.25 32.31
N TRP A 287 13.89 5.49 32.52
CA TRP A 287 14.44 6.69 31.91
C TRP A 287 15.97 6.72 31.97
N ASP A 288 16.56 6.71 33.17
CA ASP A 288 18.01 6.83 33.35
C ASP A 288 18.81 5.70 32.67
N LYS A 289 18.21 4.51 32.55
CA LYS A 289 18.84 3.36 31.89
C LYS A 289 18.82 3.49 30.38
N VAL A 290 17.71 3.97 29.84
CA VAL A 290 17.48 4.08 28.39
C VAL A 290 18.15 5.31 27.82
N ILE A 291 18.25 6.39 28.59
CA ILE A 291 18.61 7.71 28.07
C ILE A 291 20.11 7.93 27.86
N GLY A 292 20.95 7.17 28.57
CA GLY A 292 22.41 7.31 28.53
C GLY A 292 23.04 7.46 27.13
N PRO A 293 22.65 6.66 26.11
CA PRO A 293 23.19 6.77 24.76
C PRO A 293 22.60 7.92 23.92
N TYR A 294 21.58 8.65 24.37
CA TYR A 294 20.92 9.71 23.60
C TYR A 294 21.43 11.11 23.97
N ASP A 295 21.74 11.93 22.98
CA ASP A 295 22.06 13.35 23.14
C ASP A 295 20.78 14.20 23.13
N ILE A 296 20.41 14.62 24.35
CA ILE A 296 19.18 15.37 24.64
C ILE A 296 19.51 16.75 25.23
N SER A 297 20.73 17.25 24.98
CA SER A 297 21.19 18.57 25.39
C SER A 297 20.34 19.73 24.87
N HIS A 298 19.58 19.51 23.79
CA HIS A 298 18.70 20.47 23.15
C HIS A 298 17.41 20.80 23.90
N LYS A 299 17.18 20.20 25.08
CA LYS A 299 16.00 20.46 25.91
C LYS A 299 15.99 21.89 26.43
N ILE A 300 14.93 22.63 26.10
CA ILE A 300 14.47 23.77 26.90
C ILE A 300 13.52 23.17 27.95
N PRO A 301 13.74 23.40 29.26
CA PRO A 301 12.81 22.91 30.28
C PRO A 301 11.45 23.57 30.05
N ASN A 302 10.44 22.80 29.65
CA ASN A 302 9.06 23.26 29.69
C ASN A 302 8.44 22.73 30.99
N GLU A 303 8.06 23.65 31.87
CA GLU A 303 7.37 23.33 33.11
C GLU A 303 6.08 22.56 32.79
N TYR A 304 5.88 21.48 33.54
CA TYR A 304 4.76 20.55 33.42
C TYR A 304 3.41 21.27 33.34
N SER A 305 2.73 21.16 32.19
CA SER A 305 1.30 21.44 32.09
C SER A 305 0.54 20.17 32.47
N ASP A 306 -0.23 20.29 33.54
CA ASP A 306 -1.06 19.25 34.16
C ASP A 306 -2.33 19.05 33.31
N GLU A 307 -2.25 18.24 32.25
CA GLU A 307 -3.42 17.84 31.46
C GLU A 307 -3.77 16.37 31.70
N SER A 308 -4.90 16.22 32.40
CA SER A 308 -5.69 15.02 32.64
C SER A 308 -5.64 14.00 31.50
N GLU A 309 -5.35 12.73 31.82
CA GLU A 309 -5.46 11.60 30.91
C GLU A 309 -6.91 11.45 30.43
N GLY A 310 -7.20 11.99 29.25
CA GLY A 310 -8.49 11.84 28.58
C GLY A 310 -8.68 10.41 28.10
N GLU A 311 -9.83 9.83 28.44
CA GLU A 311 -10.29 8.55 27.90
C GLU A 311 -10.22 8.57 26.37
N LEU A 312 -9.65 7.50 25.78
CA LEU A 312 -9.70 7.25 24.34
C LEU A 312 -11.16 7.06 23.93
N SER A 313 -11.82 8.17 23.61
CA SER A 313 -13.14 8.19 22.99
C SER A 313 -13.05 7.52 21.62
N ASP A 314 -13.93 6.55 21.42
CA ASP A 314 -14.21 5.89 20.15
C ASP A 314 -14.66 6.94 19.12
N GLY A 315 -13.71 7.42 18.32
CA GLY A 315 -13.89 8.49 17.37
C GLY A 315 -12.85 8.35 16.27
N LEU A 316 -13.23 7.66 15.20
CA LEU A 316 -12.53 7.65 13.92
C LEU A 316 -12.47 9.09 13.37
N ASP A 317 -11.47 9.87 13.77
CA ASP A 317 -11.08 11.08 13.05
C ASP A 317 -9.78 10.84 12.29
N VAL A 318 -9.92 10.88 10.97
CA VAL A 318 -8.84 10.92 10.00
C VAL A 318 -8.12 12.26 10.19
N VAL A 319 -7.08 12.28 11.02
CA VAL A 319 -6.15 13.41 11.06
C VAL A 319 -5.25 13.31 9.82
N SER A 320 -5.69 13.98 8.77
CA SER A 320 -4.87 14.39 7.64
C SER A 320 -3.84 15.40 8.15
N ASN A 321 -2.59 14.97 8.30
CA ASN A 321 -1.46 15.90 8.44
C ASN A 321 -1.20 16.56 7.08
N GLN A 322 -1.91 17.66 6.82
CA GLN A 322 -1.55 18.67 5.82
C GLN A 322 -0.73 19.77 6.50
N GLU A 323 0.47 20.01 5.97
CA GLU A 323 1.20 21.28 5.83
C GLU A 323 2.71 20.99 5.80
N GLN A 324 3.54 21.53 4.92
CA GLN A 324 3.39 22.22 3.63
C GLN A 324 4.81 22.14 3.04
N SER A 325 4.96 21.60 1.83
CA SER A 325 6.08 21.93 0.96
C SER A 325 5.50 22.16 -0.42
N GLU A 326 5.62 23.40 -0.87
CA GLU A 326 5.02 23.94 -2.08
C GLU A 326 5.39 23.11 -3.33
N ASP A 327 4.41 23.05 -4.24
CA ASP A 327 4.42 22.40 -5.56
C ASP A 327 4.30 20.87 -5.61
N GLU A 328 3.09 20.36 -5.35
CA GLU A 328 2.49 19.25 -6.12
C GLU A 328 0.98 19.23 -5.85
N GLU A 329 0.17 19.52 -6.86
CA GLU A 329 -1.29 19.46 -6.83
C GLU A 329 -1.75 18.00 -6.63
N TYR A 330 -2.00 17.63 -5.37
CA TYR A 330 -2.62 16.36 -4.99
C TYR A 330 -4.15 16.51 -5.04
N GLU A 331 -4.76 16.12 -6.16
CA GLU A 331 -6.20 15.87 -6.20
C GLU A 331 -6.50 14.60 -5.36
N GLU A 332 -7.22 14.79 -4.25
CA GLU A 332 -7.80 13.72 -3.43
C GLU A 332 -8.68 12.81 -4.30
N GLY A 333 -8.14 11.63 -4.64
CA GLY A 333 -8.96 10.52 -5.10
C GLY A 333 -9.68 9.91 -3.90
N GLU A 334 -10.99 10.13 -3.82
CA GLU A 334 -11.89 9.51 -2.84
C GLU A 334 -11.55 8.03 -2.60
N ILE A 335 -11.37 7.71 -1.32
CA ILE A 335 -11.17 6.37 -0.80
C ILE A 335 -12.43 5.57 -1.11
N ASN A 336 -12.33 4.65 -2.08
CA ASN A 336 -13.41 3.77 -2.49
C ASN A 336 -13.71 2.73 -1.36
N PRO A 337 -14.82 2.82 -0.62
CA PRO A 337 -15.03 2.05 0.62
C PRO A 337 -15.53 0.60 0.38
N GLY A 338 -15.32 0.03 -0.82
CA GLY A 338 -15.96 -1.21 -1.25
C GLY A 338 -15.04 -2.38 -1.63
N LEU A 339 -13.92 -2.60 -0.93
CA LEU A 339 -12.96 -3.70 -1.21
C LEU A 339 -13.06 -4.90 -0.23
N GLU A 340 -14.18 -5.08 0.49
CA GLU A 340 -14.31 -6.11 1.53
C GLU A 340 -14.75 -7.52 1.07
N GLN A 341 -14.78 -7.83 -0.24
CA GLN A 341 -15.20 -9.18 -0.70
C GLN A 341 -14.23 -9.88 -1.69
N ASP A 342 -12.93 -9.59 -1.63
CA ASP A 342 -11.90 -10.33 -2.39
C ASP A 342 -11.21 -11.46 -1.57
N THR A 343 -11.83 -11.95 -0.50
CA THR A 343 -11.24 -12.96 0.41
C THR A 343 -11.22 -14.40 -0.11
N LYS A 344 -11.67 -14.69 -1.35
CA LYS A 344 -11.65 -16.08 -1.88
C LYS A 344 -11.01 -16.29 -3.25
N MET A 345 -10.62 -15.25 -3.99
CA MET A 345 -9.96 -15.40 -5.30
C MET A 345 -8.53 -14.85 -5.37
N ALA A 346 -8.07 -14.10 -4.35
CA ALA A 346 -6.68 -13.63 -4.30
C ALA A 346 -5.64 -14.77 -4.16
N HIS A 347 -6.07 -15.98 -3.79
CA HIS A 347 -5.17 -17.09 -3.50
C HIS A 347 -4.50 -17.73 -4.73
N ALA A 348 -4.96 -17.42 -5.95
CA ALA A 348 -4.37 -17.97 -7.18
C ALA A 348 -3.49 -16.96 -7.95
N GLN A 349 -3.59 -15.66 -7.69
CA GLN A 349 -2.88 -14.62 -8.48
C GLN A 349 -1.63 -14.08 -7.79
N ASP A 350 -1.45 -14.32 -6.49
CA ASP A 350 -0.26 -13.89 -5.73
C ASP A 350 0.95 -14.84 -5.87
N LEU A 351 0.85 -15.90 -6.68
CA LEU A 351 2.00 -16.74 -7.08
C LEU A 351 2.84 -16.10 -8.21
N ASN A 352 2.43 -14.94 -8.71
CA ASN A 352 2.99 -14.31 -9.90
C ASN A 352 3.89 -13.10 -9.58
N CYS A 353 4.72 -13.21 -8.55
CA CYS A 353 5.92 -12.38 -8.43
C CYS A 353 6.87 -12.78 -9.58
N TYR A 354 6.82 -12.01 -10.66
CA TYR A 354 7.67 -12.06 -11.86
C TYR A 354 7.48 -13.29 -12.77
N THR A 355 6.64 -13.14 -13.80
CA THR A 355 6.88 -13.79 -15.10
C THR A 355 7.43 -12.73 -16.06
N VAL A 356 8.73 -12.81 -16.34
CA VAL A 356 9.35 -12.20 -17.52
C VAL A 356 9.03 -13.13 -18.69
N PRO A 357 8.35 -12.72 -19.76
CA PRO A 357 8.29 -13.53 -20.96
C PRO A 357 9.68 -13.53 -21.57
N HIS A 358 10.39 -14.66 -21.46
CA HIS A 358 11.53 -14.93 -22.33
C HIS A 358 10.98 -15.01 -23.77
N GLN A 359 11.41 -14.06 -24.59
CA GLN A 359 11.20 -14.05 -26.02
C GLN A 359 12.14 -15.12 -26.63
N ASN A 360 11.61 -15.87 -27.60
CA ASN A 360 12.26 -16.83 -28.52
C ASN A 360 12.29 -18.31 -28.08
N ASP A 361 11.45 -19.13 -28.73
CA ASP A 361 11.91 -20.15 -29.69
C ASP A 361 10.73 -20.99 -30.19
N TRP A 362 10.15 -20.59 -31.32
CA TRP A 362 9.36 -21.49 -32.19
C TRP A 362 9.73 -21.20 -33.65
N ALA A 363 10.90 -21.70 -34.03
CA ALA A 363 11.21 -22.03 -35.41
C ALA A 363 10.95 -23.53 -35.59
N GLY A 364 10.04 -23.88 -36.50
CA GLY A 364 9.95 -25.23 -37.06
C GLY A 364 8.57 -25.85 -37.01
N TRP A 365 7.98 -25.91 -38.20
CA TRP A 365 6.88 -26.76 -38.68
C TRP A 365 5.46 -26.25 -38.49
#